data_AF-A0A7J7YKP5-F1
#
_entry.id   AF-A0A7J7YKP5-F1
#
_cell.length_a   1.000
_cell.length_b   1.000
_cell.length_c   1.000
_cell.angle_alpha   90.00
_cell.angle_beta   90.00
_cell.angle_gamma   90.00
#
_symmetry.space_group_name_H-M   'P 1'
#
loop_
_entity.id
_entity.type
_entity.pdbx_description
1 polymer ?
#
loop_
_entity_poly.entity_id
_entity_poly.type
_entity_poly.pdbx_seq_one_letter_code
_entity_poly.pdbx_strand_id
1 'polypeptide(L)' 'MDSPGTASWSGRAAAPAETEPASPTLAQLLQLVQQGRALPGLEKRQIAATHGEPTASRLPRRPKPWEAAGPAKAPPPP' A
#
# COMPACT_ATOMS: atom_id res chain seq x y z
N MET A 1 -4.78 53.35 -39.60
CA MET A 1 -3.73 53.91 -38.71
C MET A 1 -4.28 53.75 -37.31
N ASP A 2 -4.17 52.53 -36.81
CA ASP A 2 -4.96 52.02 -35.70
C ASP A 2 -4.09 52.04 -34.44
N SER A 3 -4.58 52.73 -33.41
CA SER A 3 -3.88 52.91 -32.14
C SER A 3 -3.77 51.59 -31.37
N PRO A 4 -2.65 51.27 -30.72
CA PRO A 4 -2.51 50.03 -29.97
C PRO A 4 -3.27 50.13 -28.64
N GLY A 5 -4.30 49.30 -28.50
CA GLY A 5 -5.00 49.10 -27.24
C GLY A 5 -4.04 48.57 -26.17
N THR A 6 -3.85 49.37 -25.12
CA THR A 6 -3.11 48.97 -23.92
C THR A 6 -3.89 47.86 -23.21
N ALA A 7 -3.44 46.62 -23.38
CA ALA A 7 -3.92 45.50 -22.58
C ALA A 7 -3.42 45.69 -21.13
N SER A 8 -4.29 46.20 -20.28
CA SER A 8 -4.11 46.24 -18.82
C SER A 8 -4.11 44.81 -18.30
N TRP A 9 -2.92 44.21 -18.18
CA TRP A 9 -2.76 42.94 -17.48
C TRP A 9 -2.88 43.19 -15.99
N SER A 10 -4.12 43.17 -15.49
CA SER A 10 -4.39 43.15 -14.05
C SER A 10 -3.65 41.97 -13.43
N GLY A 11 -2.91 42.27 -12.38
CA GLY A 11 -1.95 41.37 -11.75
C GLY A 11 -2.49 39.97 -11.54
N ARG A 12 -1.84 38.99 -12.17
CA ARG A 12 -1.91 37.62 -11.71
C ARG A 12 -1.10 37.59 -10.41
N ALA A 13 -1.79 37.75 -9.27
CA ALA A 13 -1.22 37.41 -7.99
C ALA A 13 -0.65 35.99 -8.12
N ALA A 14 0.66 35.86 -7.87
CA ALA A 14 1.30 34.55 -7.88
C ALA A 14 0.50 33.64 -6.94
N ALA A 15 0.05 32.49 -7.46
CA ALA A 15 -0.53 31.46 -6.62
C ALA A 15 0.45 31.19 -5.48
N PRO A 16 0.00 31.09 -4.22
CA PRO A 16 0.89 30.73 -3.13
C PRO A 16 1.58 29.43 -3.55
N ALA A 17 2.91 29.44 -3.53
CA ALA A 17 3.69 28.23 -3.75
C ALA A 17 3.12 27.15 -2.83
N GLU A 18 2.71 26.01 -3.38
CA GLU A 18 2.30 24.84 -2.61
C GLU A 18 3.51 24.43 -1.76
N THR A 19 3.55 24.95 -0.53
CA THR A 19 4.47 24.47 0.49
C THR A 19 4.07 23.03 0.75
N GLU A 20 4.93 22.09 0.35
CA GLU A 20 4.84 20.69 0.73
C GLU A 20 4.45 20.61 2.22
N PRO A 21 3.32 19.99 2.58
CA PRO A 21 2.87 19.98 3.96
C PRO A 21 3.94 19.28 4.80
N ALA A 22 4.47 20.00 5.80
CA ALA A 22 5.47 19.46 6.70
C ALA A 22 4.95 18.17 7.34
N SER A 23 5.78 17.12 7.32
CA SER A 23 5.46 15.84 7.93
C SER A 23 5.06 16.04 9.40
N PRO A 24 3.98 15.40 9.89
CA PRO A 24 3.53 15.56 11.26
C PRO A 24 4.56 15.02 12.26
N THR A 25 4.61 15.65 13.43
CA THR A 25 5.38 15.14 14.56
C THR A 25 4.77 13.86 15.13
N LEU A 26 5.57 13.06 15.87
CA LEU A 26 5.10 11.83 16.50
C LEU A 26 3.89 12.06 17.43
N ALA A 27 3.91 13.13 18.23
CA ALA A 27 2.82 13.45 19.15
C ALA A 27 1.49 13.69 18.40
N GLN A 28 1.55 14.38 17.26
CA GLN A 28 0.37 14.63 16.42
C GLN A 28 -0.15 13.33 15.79
N LEU A 29 0.73 12.45 15.32
CA LEU A 29 0.36 11.12 14.82
C LEU A 29 -0.37 10.31 15.90
N LEU A 30 0.17 10.27 17.12
CA LEU A 30 -0.44 9.54 18.24
C LEU A 30 -1.83 10.09 18.58
N GLN A 31 -2.03 11.41 18.52
CA GLN A 31 -3.33 12.01 18.76
C GLN A 31 -4.34 11.61 17.68
N LEU A 32 -3.94 11.61 16.40
CA LEU A 32 -4.79 11.20 15.29
C LEU A 32 -5.20 9.73 15.40
N VAL A 33 -4.27 8.84 15.79
CA VAL A 33 -4.55 7.42 16.05
C VAL A 33 -5.57 7.26 17.16
N GLN A 34 -5.39 7.93 18.30
CA GLN A 34 -6.30 7.86 19.44
C GLN A 34 -7.71 8.36 19.09
N GLN A 35 -7.82 9.35 18.20
CA GLN A 35 -9.09 9.88 17.71
C GLN A 35 -9.73 9.04 16.60
N GLY A 36 -9.07 7.96 16.15
CA GLY A 36 -9.52 7.16 15.01
C GLY A 36 -9.55 7.95 13.69
N ARG A 37 -8.75 9.01 13.58
CA ARG A 37 -8.64 9.84 12.37
C ARG A 37 -7.65 9.21 11.38
N ALA A 38 -7.81 9.53 10.10
CA ALA A 38 -6.87 9.09 9.07
C ALA A 38 -5.50 9.77 9.25
N LEU A 39 -4.43 9.03 8.98
CA LEU A 39 -3.08 9.56 9.02
C LEU A 39 -2.70 10.19 7.68
N PRO A 40 -2.05 11.37 7.68
CA PRO A 40 -1.56 12.00 6.46
C PRO A 40 -0.48 11.13 5.81
N GLY A 41 -0.48 11.05 4.48
CA GLY A 41 0.44 10.20 3.71
C GLY A 41 0.11 8.70 3.73
N LEU A 42 -0.94 8.28 4.44
CA LEU A 42 -1.35 6.88 4.47
C LEU A 42 -2.31 6.56 3.31
N GLU A 43 -1.82 5.79 2.34
CA GLU A 43 -2.64 5.31 1.24
C GLU A 43 -3.56 4.16 1.68
N LYS A 44 -4.86 4.34 1.51
CA LYS A 44 -5.83 3.24 1.65
C LYS A 44 -5.91 2.51 0.32
N ARG A 45 -5.27 1.34 0.25
CA ARG A 45 -5.39 0.48 -0.92
C ARG A 45 -6.82 -0.06 -1.04
N GLN A 46 -7.36 0.00 -2.24
CA GLN A 46 -8.65 -0.61 -2.58
C GLN A 46 -8.43 -2.12 -2.73
N ILE A 47 -8.37 -2.82 -1.61
CA ILE A 47 -8.21 -4.27 -1.58
C ILE A 47 -9.61 -4.87 -1.70
N ALA A 48 -9.90 -5.47 -2.85
CA ALA A 48 -11.08 -6.31 -3.03
C ALA A 48 -10.66 -7.78 -2.89
N ALA A 49 -11.51 -8.60 -2.28
CA ALA A 49 -11.33 -10.04 -2.33
C ALA A 49 -11.44 -10.48 -3.80
N THR A 50 -10.40 -11.10 -4.34
CA THR A 50 -10.41 -11.61 -5.71
C THR A 50 -11.39 -12.77 -5.89
N HIS A 51 -11.87 -13.37 -4.77
CA HIS A 51 -12.74 -14.55 -4.73
C HIS A 51 -12.29 -15.71 -5.62
N GLY A 52 -11.02 -15.74 -6.01
CA GLY A 52 -10.43 -16.87 -6.71
C GLY A 52 -10.30 -18.04 -5.75
N GLU A 53 -10.27 -19.25 -6.32
CA GLU A 53 -9.85 -20.44 -5.58
C GLU A 53 -8.53 -20.11 -4.87
N PRO A 54 -8.42 -20.32 -3.54
CA PRO A 54 -7.17 -20.08 -2.85
C PRO A 54 -6.12 -20.90 -3.59
N THR A 55 -5.02 -20.26 -4.00
CA THR A 55 -3.85 -20.95 -4.53
C THR A 55 -3.19 -21.73 -3.40
N ALA A 56 -3.91 -22.72 -2.85
CA ALA A 56 -3.35 -23.79 -2.06
C ALA A 56 -2.53 -24.62 -3.04
N SER A 57 -1.34 -24.10 -3.35
CA SER A 57 -0.28 -24.69 -4.16
C SER A 57 -0.67 -26.06 -4.75
N ARG A 58 -1.33 -26.06 -5.91
CA ARG A 58 -1.56 -27.28 -6.71
C ARG A 58 -0.29 -27.77 -7.38
N LEU A 59 0.81 -27.06 -7.22
CA LEU A 59 2.12 -27.48 -7.69
C LEU A 59 2.60 -28.67 -6.86
N PRO A 60 3.02 -29.78 -7.49
CA PRO A 60 3.62 -30.88 -6.78
C PRO A 60 4.87 -30.36 -6.06
N ARG A 61 4.82 -30.30 -4.73
CA ARG A 61 5.99 -29.92 -3.93
C ARG A 61 6.99 -31.06 -3.92
N ARG A 62 8.28 -30.74 -4.04
CA ARG A 62 9.34 -31.71 -3.80
C ARG A 62 9.25 -32.18 -2.33
N PRO A 63 9.19 -33.49 -2.06
CA PRO A 63 9.16 -33.98 -0.68
C PRO A 63 10.45 -33.60 0.02
N LYS A 64 10.33 -33.26 1.31
CA LYS A 64 11.47 -32.91 2.15
C LYS A 64 12.30 -34.18 2.42
N PRO A 65 13.61 -34.07 2.69
CA PRO A 65 14.48 -35.23 2.85
C PRO A 65 14.01 -36.21 3.94
N TRP A 66 13.40 -35.70 5.01
CA TRP A 66 12.86 -36.52 6.10
C TRP A 66 11.50 -37.17 5.78
N GLU A 67 10.83 -36.77 4.69
CA GLU A 67 9.59 -37.41 4.22
C GLU A 67 9.87 -38.62 3.32
N ALA A 68 11.09 -38.73 2.78
CA ALA A 68 11.48 -39.84 1.90
C ALA A 68 11.96 -41.08 2.69
N ALA A 69 12.31 -40.93 3.96
CA ALA A 69 12.57 -42.04 4.86
C ALA A 69 11.22 -42.60 5.35
N GLY A 70 10.59 -43.47 4.55
CA GLY A 70 9.37 -44.16 4.95
C GLY A 70 9.56 -44.93 6.27
N PRO A 71 8.49 -45.17 7.06
CA PRO A 71 8.61 -45.97 8.27
C PRO A 71 9.18 -47.35 7.90
N ALA A 72 10.23 -47.76 8.60
CA ALA A 72 10.79 -49.10 8.45
C ALA A 72 9.64 -50.11 8.56
N LYS A 73 9.44 -50.90 7.51
CA LYS A 73 8.40 -51.94 7.43
C LYS A 73 8.43 -52.74 8.75
N ALA A 74 7.37 -52.61 9.55
CA ALA A 74 7.24 -53.38 10.78
C ALA A 74 7.31 -54.88 10.41
N PRO A 75 8.07 -55.70 11.15
CA PRO A 75 8.11 -57.13 10.89
C PRO A 75 6.69 -57.72 11.04
N PRO A 76 6.34 -58.73 10.24
CA PRO A 76 5.00 -59.32 10.29
C PRO A 76 4.71 -59.89 11.69
N PRO A 77 3.45 -59.85 12.14
CA PRO A 77 3.06 -60.43 13.43
C PRO A 77 3.25 -61.96 13.44
N PRO A 78 3.40 -62.55 14.64
CA PRO A 78 3.72 -63.97 14.82
C PRO A 78 2.66 -64.92 14.28
#